data_AF-A0A0F9J3U1-F1
#
_entry.id   AF-A0A0F9J3U1-F1
#
_cell.length_a   1.000
_cell.length_b   1.000
_cell.length_c   1.000
_cell.angle_alpha   90.00
_cell.angle_beta   90.00
_cell.angle_gamma   90.00
#
_symmetry.space_group_name_H-M   'P 1'
#
loop_
_entity.id
_entity.type
_entity.pdbx_description
1 polymer ?
#
loop_
_entity_poly.entity_id
_entity_poly.type
_entity_poly.pdbx_seq_one_letter_code
_entity_poly.pdbx_strand_id
1 'polypeptide(L)' 'MMLGFKRCPEWLKRAYRKAVNYICEDCFKHEDKVGKLQPHRIIPGYKGGTYRPGNVKMLCNKCHGNYDEDW' A
#
# COMPACT_ATOMS: atom_id res chain seq x y z
N MET A 1 7.65 -19.46 8.43
CA MET A 1 8.26 -18.11 8.50
C MET A 1 7.29 -17.10 7.90
N MET A 2 6.86 -16.09 8.65
CA MET A 2 6.19 -14.94 8.04
C MET A 2 7.26 -14.09 7.34
N LEU A 3 7.39 -14.24 6.02
CA LEU A 3 8.19 -13.33 5.20
C LEU A 3 7.45 -11.98 5.15
N GLY A 4 7.96 -10.95 5.83
CA GLY A 4 7.46 -9.57 5.74
C GLY A 4 7.11 -8.91 7.08
N PHE A 5 6.85 -7.59 7.02
CA PHE A 5 6.63 -6.77 8.20
C PHE A 5 5.15 -6.70 8.59
N LYS A 6 4.83 -6.75 9.91
CA LYS A 6 3.46 -6.52 10.42
C LYS A 6 3.03 -5.05 10.37
N ARG A 7 3.99 -4.14 10.57
CA ARG A 7 3.83 -2.68 10.38
C ARG A 7 4.81 -2.25 9.30
N CYS A 8 4.39 -1.42 8.35
CA CYS A 8 5.28 -0.97 7.28
C CYS A 8 6.24 0.10 7.80
N PRO A 9 7.56 -0.15 7.85
CA PRO A 9 8.54 0.87 8.25
C PRO A 9 8.56 2.04 7.26
N GLU A 10 8.90 3.25 7.71
CA GLU A 10 8.91 4.45 6.84
C GLU A 10 9.87 4.32 5.63
N TRP A 11 11.02 3.67 5.81
CA TRP A 11 11.94 3.42 4.69
C TRP A 11 11.31 2.50 3.63
N LEU A 12 10.51 1.52 4.05
CA LEU A 12 9.83 0.60 3.15
C LEU A 12 8.66 1.29 2.45
N LYS A 13 7.90 2.15 3.14
CA LYS A 13 6.90 3.01 2.51
C LYS A 13 7.51 3.87 1.39
N ARG A 14 8.70 4.43 1.62
CA ARG A 14 9.44 5.20 0.60
C ARG A 14 9.88 4.32 -0.56
N ALA A 15 10.37 3.11 -0.29
CA ALA A 15 10.77 2.16 -1.33
C ALA A 15 9.60 1.76 -2.23
N TYR A 16 8.44 1.42 -1.65
CA TYR A 16 7.26 1.08 -2.44
C TYR A 16 6.74 2.27 -3.27
N ARG A 17 6.72 3.48 -2.71
CA ARG A 17 6.37 4.69 -3.48
C ARG A 17 7.27 4.89 -4.69
N LYS A 18 8.58 4.71 -4.54
CA LYS A 18 9.53 4.77 -5.66
C LYS A 18 9.28 3.67 -6.68
N ALA A 19 8.99 2.45 -6.24
CA ALA A 19 8.77 1.30 -7.13
C ALA A 19 7.57 1.50 -8.07
N VAL A 20 6.53 2.22 -7.61
CA VAL A 20 5.35 2.55 -8.44
C VAL A 20 5.47 3.91 -9.14
N ASN A 21 6.66 4.51 -9.18
CA ASN A 21 6.90 5.85 -9.72
C ASN A 21 5.96 6.91 -9.12
N TYR A 22 5.61 6.77 -7.84
CA TYR A 22 4.71 7.66 -7.13
C TYR A 22 3.30 7.77 -7.77
N ILE A 23 2.89 6.76 -8.54
CA ILE A 23 1.57 6.66 -9.17
C ILE A 23 0.69 5.73 -8.34
N CYS A 24 -0.55 6.14 -8.07
CA CYS A 24 -1.55 5.28 -7.44
C CYS A 24 -1.88 4.10 -8.38
N GLU A 25 -1.79 2.87 -7.87
CA GLU A 25 -1.99 1.66 -8.68
C GLU A 25 -3.45 1.44 -9.11
N ASP A 26 -4.42 2.11 -8.48
CA ASP A 26 -5.85 1.95 -8.81
C ASP A 26 -6.41 3.09 -9.67
N CYS A 27 -6.04 4.36 -9.40
CA CYS A 27 -6.56 5.50 -10.17
C CYS A 27 -5.56 6.10 -11.16
N PHE A 28 -4.33 5.56 -11.22
CA PHE A 28 -3.26 5.96 -12.14
C PHE A 28 -2.87 7.45 -12.10
N LYS A 29 -3.21 8.14 -11.01
CA LYS A 29 -2.80 9.52 -10.76
C LYS A 29 -1.56 9.56 -9.90
N HIS A 30 -0.66 10.48 -10.22
CA HIS A 30 0.57 10.71 -9.48
C HIS A 30 0.29 11.37 -8.11
N GLU A 31 1.14 11.12 -7.10
CA GLU A 31 0.93 11.52 -5.69
C GLU A 31 0.82 13.04 -5.48
N ASP A 32 1.34 13.84 -6.42
CA ASP A 32 1.17 15.30 -6.45
C ASP A 32 -0.28 15.74 -6.66
N LYS A 33 -1.11 14.91 -7.32
CA LYS A 33 -2.53 15.19 -7.58
C LYS A 33 -3.47 14.61 -6.53
N VAL A 34 -3.09 13.51 -5.89
CA VAL A 34 -3.97 12.72 -5.00
C VAL A 34 -3.49 12.66 -3.55
N GLY A 35 -2.37 13.31 -3.25
CA GLY A 35 -1.70 13.23 -1.97
C GLY A 35 -0.83 11.99 -1.82
N LYS A 36 -0.09 11.95 -0.71
CA LYS A 36 0.91 10.92 -0.41
C LYS A 36 0.31 9.51 -0.44
N LEU A 37 0.87 8.64 -1.27
CA LEU A 37 0.42 7.25 -1.36
C LEU A 37 0.74 6.47 -0.07
N GLN A 38 -0.16 5.56 0.30
CA GLN A 38 -0.02 4.66 1.43
C GLN A 38 -0.02 3.20 0.96
N PRO A 39 0.76 2.33 1.62
CA PRO A 39 0.74 0.91 1.32
C PRO A 39 -0.53 0.28 1.89
N HIS A 40 -1.34 -0.29 1.01
CA HIS A 40 -2.46 -1.15 1.33
C HIS A 40 -2.03 -2.63 1.26
N ARG A 41 -2.53 -3.47 2.16
CA ARG A 41 -2.24 -4.91 2.15
C ARG A 41 -3.33 -5.66 1.39
N ILE A 42 -2.97 -6.41 0.34
CA ILE A 42 -3.92 -7.20 -0.46
C ILE A 42 -4.56 -8.30 0.41
N ILE A 43 -3.73 -9.12 1.05
CA ILE A 43 -4.17 -10.02 2.13
C ILE A 43 -4.12 -9.21 3.42
N PRO A 44 -5.23 -9.10 4.16
CA PRO A 44 -5.28 -8.29 5.38
C PRO A 44 -4.56 -8.96 6.55
N GLY A 45 -4.23 -8.17 7.57
CA GLY A 45 -3.43 -8.62 8.71
C GLY A 45 -4.04 -9.76 9.53
N TYR A 46 -5.36 -9.75 9.71
CA TYR A 46 -6.08 -10.80 10.44
C TYR A 46 -6.05 -12.15 9.71
N LYS A 47 -5.91 -12.15 8.38
CA LYS A 47 -5.69 -13.35 7.55
C LYS A 47 -4.19 -13.71 7.41
N GLY A 48 -3.32 -13.08 8.20
CA GLY A 48 -1.88 -13.34 8.18
C GLY A 48 -1.08 -12.55 7.15
N GLY A 49 -1.70 -11.56 6.47
CA GLY A 49 -1.03 -10.74 5.48
C GLY A 49 -0.05 -9.72 6.07
N THR A 50 1.11 -9.60 5.42
CA THR A 50 2.23 -8.71 5.82
C THR A 50 2.55 -7.70 4.72
N TYR A 51 3.37 -6.69 5.04
CA TYR A 51 3.90 -5.73 4.05
C TYR A 51 5.08 -6.30 3.26
N ARG A 52 4.95 -7.52 2.74
CA ARG A 52 5.94 -8.13 1.85
C ARG A 52 5.72 -7.71 0.39
N PRO A 53 6.77 -7.70 -0.45
CA PRO A 53 6.59 -7.59 -1.90
C PRO A 53 5.55 -8.62 -2.38
N GLY A 54 4.64 -8.20 -3.27
CA GLY A 54 3.55 -9.03 -3.78
C GLY A 54 2.30 -9.10 -2.89
N ASN A 55 2.32 -8.55 -1.67
CA ASN A 55 1.11 -8.38 -0.84
C ASN A 55 0.79 -6.90 -0.55
N VAL A 56 1.37 -5.99 -1.31
CA VAL A 56 1.23 -4.55 -1.10
C VAL A 56 0.83 -3.89 -2.41
N LYS A 57 -0.17 -3.01 -2.34
CA LYS A 57 -0.48 -1.99 -3.35
C LYS A 57 -0.23 -0.60 -2.77
N MET A 58 0.21 0.35 -3.59
CA MET A 58 0.37 1.74 -3.25
C MET A 58 -0.82 2.56 -3.75
N LEU A 59 -1.63 3.03 -2.80
CA LEU A 59 -2.90 3.69 -3.06
C LEU A 59 -2.92 5.10 -2.48
N CYS A 60 -3.64 6.01 -3.13
CA CYS A 60 -3.98 7.29 -2.50
C CYS A 60 -5.10 7.09 -1.47
N ASN A 61 -5.27 8.05 -0.55
CA ASN A 61 -6.27 7.94 0.53
C ASN A 61 -7.69 7.69 -0.01
N LYS A 62 -8.07 8.32 -1.14
CA LYS A 62 -9.38 8.11 -1.76
C LYS A 62 -9.56 6.67 -2.24
N CYS A 63 -8.58 6.10 -2.93
CA CYS A 63 -8.64 4.71 -3.39
C CYS A 63 -8.53 3.73 -2.22
N HIS A 64 -7.77 4.08 -1.18
CA HIS A 64 -7.66 3.26 0.02
C HIS A 64 -9.01 3.07 0.72
N GLY A 65 -9.85 4.13 0.75
CA GLY A 65 -11.19 4.07 1.33
C GLY A 65 -12.12 3.03 0.68
N ASN A 66 -11.90 2.67 -0.59
CA ASN A 66 -12.69 1.63 -1.26
C ASN A 66 -12.47 0.23 -0.67
N TYR A 67 -11.42 0.04 0.13
CA TYR A 67 -11.07 -1.24 0.78
C TYR A 67 -11.30 -1.20 2.29
N ASP A 68 -11.74 -0.06 2.85
CA ASP A 68 -12.09 0.05 4.26
C ASP A 68 -13.45 -0.63 4.57
N GLU A 69 -14.25 -0.97 3.53
CA GLU A 69 -15.52 -1.71 3.65
C GLU A 69 -15.36 -3.24 3.71
N ASP A 70 -14.15 -3.79 3.49
CA ASP A 70 -13.88 -5.24 3.51
C ASP A 70 -13.44 -5.77 4.91
N TRP A 71 -13.83 -5.07 5.97
CA TRP A 71 -13.59 -5.43 7.37
C TRP A 71 -14.85 -5.90 8.09
#